data_AF-A0A928T4J9-F1
#
_entry.id   AF-A0A928T4J9-F1
#
_cell.length_a   1.000
_cell.length_b   1.000
_cell.length_c   1.000
_cell.angle_alpha   90.00
_cell.angle_beta   90.00
_cell.angle_gamma   90.00
#
_symmetry.space_group_name_H-M   'P 1'
#
loop_
_entity.id
_entity.type
_entity.pdbx_description
1 polymer ?
#
loop_
_entity_poly.entity_id
_entity_poly.type
_entity_poly.pdbx_seq_one_letter_code
_entity_poly.pdbx_strand_id
1 'polypeptide(L)'
;MKAAATSDTSLAERLVAFAERGPGDAYYRLSRVVARVLVSRRLRQRKKWCDLARQLSQNAGVEDRLVMQAMRWLNQTQPIAQS
;
A
#
# COMPACT_ATOMS: atom_id res chain seq x y z
N MET A 1 -11.17 8.97 37.90
CA MET A 1 -11.67 8.46 36.59
C MET A 1 -10.49 8.46 35.62
N LYS A 2 -10.07 7.26 35.18
CA LYS A 2 -8.85 7.02 34.41
C LYS A 2 -9.20 7.18 32.92
N ALA A 3 -8.72 8.25 32.27
CA ALA A 3 -8.88 8.40 30.83
C ALA A 3 -8.08 7.30 30.13
N ALA A 4 -8.80 6.33 29.58
CA ALA A 4 -8.25 5.21 28.84
C ALA A 4 -7.74 5.67 27.47
N ALA A 5 -6.62 5.09 27.05
CA ALA A 5 -5.90 5.33 25.81
C ALA A 5 -6.81 5.44 24.56
N THR A 6 -6.73 6.58 23.89
CA THR A 6 -7.23 6.81 22.52
C THR A 6 -6.15 7.68 21.84
N SER A 7 -5.37 7.27 20.84
CA SER A 7 -5.58 6.26 19.82
C SER A 7 -4.21 5.87 19.25
N ASP A 8 -3.85 4.59 19.26
CA ASP A 8 -2.77 4.08 18.38
C ASP A 8 -3.33 4.02 16.95
N THR A 9 -3.58 5.18 16.36
CA THR A 9 -4.06 5.27 14.98
C THR A 9 -3.00 4.63 14.09
N SER A 10 -3.40 3.58 13.38
CA SER A 10 -2.49 2.83 12.54
C SER A 10 -1.85 3.74 11.50
N LEU A 11 -0.61 3.45 11.12
CA LEU A 11 0.07 4.24 10.09
C LEU A 11 -0.74 4.29 8.78
N ALA A 12 -1.48 3.22 8.46
CA ALA A 12 -2.37 3.16 7.32
C ALA A 12 -3.49 4.20 7.41
N GLU A 13 -4.21 4.26 8.54
CA GLU A 13 -5.27 5.25 8.78
C GLU A 13 -4.76 6.68 8.68
N ARG A 14 -3.57 6.97 9.23
CA ARG A 14 -2.96 8.31 9.12
C ARG A 14 -2.64 8.69 7.68
N LEU A 15 -2.16 7.74 6.89
CA LEU A 15 -1.86 7.94 5.48
C LEU A 15 -3.13 8.13 4.64
N VAL A 16 -4.19 7.39 4.95
CA VAL A 16 -5.52 7.56 4.32
C VAL A 16 -6.11 8.92 4.68
N ALA A 17 -6.13 9.30 5.96
CA ALA A 17 -6.64 10.60 6.39
C ALA A 17 -5.85 11.76 5.77
N PHE A 18 -4.55 11.58 5.56
CA PHE A 18 -3.74 12.53 4.80
C PHE A 18 -4.14 12.57 3.32
N ALA A 19 -4.44 11.43 2.71
CA ALA A 19 -4.87 11.37 1.31
C ALA A 19 -6.25 11.99 1.08
N GLU A 20 -7.18 11.82 2.01
CA GLU A 20 -8.52 12.46 1.99
C GLU A 20 -8.44 13.98 2.02
N ARG A 21 -7.48 14.53 2.76
CA ARG A 21 -7.26 15.98 2.93
C ARG A 21 -6.22 16.55 1.97
N GLY A 22 -5.58 15.66 1.22
CA GLY A 22 -4.39 15.94 0.44
C GLY A 22 -4.70 16.32 -1.01
N PRO A 23 -3.65 16.50 -1.82
CA PRO A 23 -3.80 16.71 -3.25
C PRO A 23 -4.47 15.50 -3.91
N GLY A 24 -5.17 15.72 -5.04
CA GLY A 24 -5.94 14.68 -5.73
C GLY A 24 -5.14 13.44 -6.18
N ASP A 25 -3.82 13.48 -6.14
CA ASP A 25 -2.93 12.35 -6.45
C ASP A 25 -2.52 11.53 -5.21
N ALA A 26 -2.97 11.88 -4.00
CA ALA A 26 -2.51 11.23 -2.78
C ALA A 26 -2.89 9.73 -2.72
N TYR A 27 -4.11 9.39 -3.14
CA TYR A 27 -4.55 7.99 -3.26
C TYR A 27 -3.75 7.19 -4.30
N TYR A 28 -3.34 7.84 -5.39
CA TYR A 28 -2.43 7.25 -6.37
C TYR A 28 -1.07 6.91 -5.74
N ARG A 29 -0.53 7.79 -4.88
CA ARG A 29 0.72 7.52 -4.14
C ARG A 29 0.58 6.35 -3.17
N LEU A 30 -0.54 6.24 -2.45
CA LEU A 30 -0.80 5.09 -1.58
C LEU A 30 -0.83 3.77 -2.37
N SER A 31 -1.51 3.79 -3.52
CA SER A 31 -1.56 2.63 -4.44
C SER A 31 -0.16 2.22 -4.90
N ARG A 32 0.73 3.18 -5.20
CA ARG A 32 2.13 2.90 -5.54
C ARG A 32 2.93 2.30 -4.38
N VAL A 33 2.64 2.68 -3.14
CA VAL A 33 3.28 2.07 -1.96
C VAL A 33 2.87 0.61 -1.83
N VAL A 34 1.56 0.32 -1.91
CA VAL A 34 1.02 -1.05 -1.89
C VAL A 34 1.69 -1.89 -2.99
N ALA A 35 1.65 -1.40 -4.22
CA ALA A 35 2.33 -2.03 -5.35
C ALA A 35 3.81 -2.29 -5.04
N ARG A 36 4.57 -1.29 -4.58
CA ARG A 36 6.00 -1.43 -4.31
C ARG A 36 6.32 -2.48 -3.24
N VAL A 37 5.46 -2.61 -2.23
CA VAL A 37 5.59 -3.68 -1.24
C VAL A 37 5.37 -5.04 -1.91
N LEU A 38 4.31 -5.20 -2.70
CA LEU A 38 3.99 -6.45 -3.36
C LEU A 38 5.07 -6.89 -4.35
N VAL A 39 5.71 -5.93 -5.03
CA VAL A 39 6.74 -6.23 -6.01
C VAL A 39 8.08 -6.63 -5.40
N SER A 40 8.45 -6.02 -4.28
CA SER A 40 9.78 -6.18 -3.70
C SER A 40 9.84 -7.37 -2.77
N ARG A 41 10.61 -8.40 -3.13
CA ARG A 41 10.87 -9.57 -2.26
C ARG A 41 11.39 -9.16 -0.87
N ARG A 42 12.27 -8.16 -0.81
CA ARG A 42 12.84 -7.64 0.44
C ARG A 42 11.78 -6.97 1.33
N LEU A 43 10.83 -6.24 0.74
CA LEU A 43 9.74 -5.62 1.50
C LEU A 43 8.72 -6.67 1.95
N ARG A 44 8.42 -7.67 1.11
CA ARG A 44 7.54 -8.79 1.47
C ARG A 44 8.05 -9.65 2.64
N GLN A 45 9.37 -9.74 2.81
CA GLN A 45 9.97 -10.44 3.96
C GLN A 45 9.78 -9.69 5.29
N ARG A 46 9.43 -8.41 5.25
CA ARG A 46 9.24 -7.57 6.43
C ARG A 46 7.75 -7.45 6.73
N LYS A 47 7.29 -8.17 7.74
CA LYS A 47 5.87 -8.21 8.18
C LYS A 47 5.20 -6.84 8.25
N LYS A 48 5.88 -5.83 8.82
CA LYS A 48 5.37 -4.45 8.91
C LYS A 48 4.92 -3.86 7.57
N TRP A 49 5.66 -4.11 6.49
CA TRP A 49 5.33 -3.58 5.17
C TRP A 49 4.16 -4.33 4.55
N CYS A 50 4.09 -5.65 4.74
CA CYS A 50 2.96 -6.46 4.30
C CYS A 50 1.66 -6.07 5.02
N ASP A 51 1.72 -5.86 6.33
CA ASP A 51 0.56 -5.46 7.12
C ASP A 51 0.09 -4.05 6.73
N LEU A 52 1.02 -3.11 6.50
CA LEU A 52 0.70 -1.79 5.98
C LEU A 52 0.03 -1.87 4.60
N ALA A 53 0.59 -2.65 3.68
CA ALA A 53 0.04 -2.80 2.33
C ALA A 53 -1.37 -3.41 2.36
N ARG A 54 -1.60 -4.41 3.23
CA ARG A 54 -2.91 -5.04 3.44
C ARG A 54 -3.93 -4.05 4.00
N GLN A 55 -3.54 -3.22 4.96
CA GLN A 55 -4.43 -2.21 5.53
C GLN A 55 -4.76 -1.12 4.51
N LEU A 56 -3.76 -0.65 3.74
CA LEU A 56 -3.99 0.34 2.69
C LEU A 56 -4.89 -0.19 1.57
N SER A 57 -4.74 -1.45 1.16
CA SER A 57 -5.58 -2.05 0.11
C SER A 57 -7.03 -2.28 0.53
N GLN A 58 -7.37 -2.15 1.81
CA GLN A 58 -8.76 -2.22 2.28
C GLN A 58 -9.51 -0.90 2.10
N ASN A 59 -8.79 0.20 1.81
CA ASN A 59 -9.41 1.49 1.61
C ASN A 59 -9.88 1.67 0.15
N ALA A 60 -11.14 2.07 -0.04
CA ALA A 60 -11.76 2.18 -1.36
C ALA A 60 -11.09 3.21 -2.31
N GLY A 61 -10.38 4.20 -1.77
CA GLY A 61 -9.62 5.15 -2.59
C GLY A 61 -8.30 4.59 -3.11
N VAL A 62 -7.80 3.50 -2.55
CA VAL A 62 -6.62 2.77 -3.06
C VAL A 62 -7.10 1.84 -4.18
N GLU A 63 -7.03 2.30 -5.42
CA GLU A 63 -7.59 1.57 -6.55
C GLU A 63 -6.86 0.23 -6.83
N ASP A 64 -7.63 -0.85 -6.80
CA ASP A 64 -7.18 -2.20 -7.22
C ASP A 64 -6.64 -2.23 -8.65
N ARG A 65 -7.11 -1.33 -9.53
CA ARG A 65 -6.62 -1.23 -10.91
C ARG A 65 -5.13 -0.89 -10.97
N LEU A 66 -4.66 0.02 -10.11
CA LEU A 66 -3.25 0.40 -10.05
C LEU A 66 -2.39 -0.70 -9.45
N VAL A 67 -2.92 -1.40 -8.44
CA VAL A 67 -2.27 -2.58 -7.86
C VAL A 67 -2.12 -3.68 -8.92
N MET A 68 -3.18 -3.97 -9.67
CA MET A 68 -3.15 -4.93 -10.79
C MET A 68 -2.22 -4.47 -11.93
N GLN A 69 -2.21 -3.18 -12.27
CA GLN A 69 -1.32 -2.65 -13.29
C GLN A 69 0.16 -2.79 -12.88
N ALA A 70 0.49 -2.51 -11.62
CA ALA A 70 1.84 -2.71 -11.11
C ALA A 70 2.24 -4.19 -11.10
N MET A 71 1.32 -5.10 -10.76
CA MET A 71 1.55 -6.55 -10.88
C MET A 71 1.79 -6.96 -12.34
N ARG A 72 1.03 -6.43 -13.30
CA ARG A 72 1.25 -6.70 -14.74
C ARG A 72 2.60 -6.19 -15.21
N TRP A 73 2.99 -4.98 -14.82
CA TRP A 73 4.29 -4.42 -15.16
C TRP A 73 5.44 -5.29 -14.67
N LEU A 74 5.36 -5.84 -13.47
CA LEU A 74 6.37 -6.80 -13.00
C LEU A 74 6.45 -8.06 -13.86
N ASN A 75 5.31 -8.62 -14.22
CA ASN A 75 5.26 -9.82 -15.04
C ASN A 75 5.79 -9.55 -16.45
N GLN A 76 5.73 -8.31 -16.92
CA GLN A 76 6.29 -7.88 -18.21
C GLN A 76 7.77 -7.49 -18.14
N THR A 77 8.25 -7.02 -16.98
CA THR A 77 9.66 -6.59 -16.80
C THR A 77 10.56 -7.72 -16.30
N GLN A 78 10.01 -8.88 -15.96
CA GLN A 78 10.80 -10.11 -15.93
C GLN A 78 10.92 -10.62 -17.37
N PRO A 79 12.10 -10.49 -18.03
CA PRO A 79 12.33 -11.33 -19.19
C PRO A 79 12.17 -12.76 -18.68
N ILE A 80 11.24 -13.48 -19.31
CA ILE A 80 11.24 -14.93 -19.27
C ILE A 80 12.67 -15.30 -19.67
N ALA A 81 13.48 -15.75 -18.71
CA ALA A 81 14.73 -16.41 -19.03
C ALA A 81 14.32 -17.67 -19.80
N GLN A 82 14.20 -17.53 -21.11
CA GLN A 82 13.94 -18.65 -22.00
C GLN A 82 15.17 -19.54 -21.93
N SER A 83 14.92 -20.76 -21.45
CA SER A 83 15.84 -21.89 -21.49
C SER A 83 16.02 -22.39 -22.92
#